data_AF-A0A969QIX4-F1
#
_entry.id   AF-A0A969QIX4-F1
#
_cell.length_a   1.000
_cell.length_b   1.000
_cell.length_c   1.000
_cell.angle_alpha   90.00
_cell.angle_beta   90.00
_cell.angle_gamma   90.00
#
_symmetry.space_group_name_H-M   'P 1'
#
loop_
_entity.id
_entity.type
_entity.pdbx_description
1 polymer ?
#
loop_
_entity_poly.entity_id
_entity_poly.type
_entity_poly.pdbx_seq_one_letter_code
_entity_poly.pdbx_strand_id
1 'polypeptide(L)' 'MNFGCPVVTSNASCLPEVCGNAALYVDPYDVRDIKTKLE' A
#
# COMPACT_ATOMS: atom_id res chain seq x y z
N MET A 1 11.22 -3.43 -2.38
CA MET A 1 11.32 -2.35 -3.40
C MET A 1 12.54 -2.58 -4.30
N ASN A 2 12.45 -3.50 -5.26
CA ASN A 2 13.60 -3.95 -6.06
C ASN A 2 14.00 -2.98 -7.20
N PHE A 3 13.11 -2.05 -7.58
CA PHE A 3 13.29 -1.16 -8.74
C PHE A 3 13.15 0.33 -8.39
N GLY A 4 13.27 0.69 -7.10
CA GLY A 4 13.14 2.09 -6.65
C GLY A 4 11.74 2.69 -6.78
N CYS A 5 10.75 1.94 -7.27
CA CYS A 5 9.36 2.35 -7.32
C CYS A 5 8.64 1.88 -6.04
N PRO A 6 8.08 2.80 -5.23
CA PRO A 6 7.26 2.42 -4.09
C PRO A 6 5.96 1.75 -4.57
N VAL A 7 5.54 0.70 -3.87
CA VAL A 7 4.30 -0.02 -4.15
C VAL A 7 3.28 0.38 -3.09
N VAL A 8 2.13 0.89 -3.52
CA VAL A 8 0.98 1.17 -2.67
C VAL A 8 -0.10 0.12 -2.92
N THR A 9 -0.66 -0.47 -1.88
CA THR A 9 -1.66 -1.54 -1.99
C THR A 9 -2.65 -1.52 -0.83
N SER A 10 -3.81 -2.18 -0.97
CA SER A 10 -4.82 -2.19 0.08
C SER A 10 -4.45 -3.12 1.25
N ASN A 11 -4.87 -2.74 2.46
CA ASN A 11 -4.74 -3.57 3.67
C ASN A 11 -5.82 -4.65 3.81
N ALA A 12 -6.84 -4.66 2.94
CA ALA A 12 -8.04 -5.48 3.07
C ALA A 12 -8.02 -6.77 2.22
N SER A 13 -6.84 -7.24 1.79
CA SER A 13 -6.69 -8.44 0.95
C SER A 13 -5.55 -9.32 1.49
N CYS A 14 -5.07 -10.28 0.69
CA CYS A 14 -3.90 -11.12 1.03
C CYS A 14 -2.55 -10.40 0.89
N LEU A 15 -2.55 -9.13 0.48
CA LEU A 15 -1.32 -8.38 0.19
C LEU A 15 -0.49 -8.05 1.44
N PRO A 16 -1.05 -7.75 2.63
CA PRO A 16 -0.27 -7.60 3.86
C PRO A 16 0.55 -8.84 4.21
N GLU A 17 0.00 -10.03 4.03
CA GLU A 17 0.65 -11.30 4.32
C GLU A 17 1.78 -11.61 3.33
N VAL A 18 1.60 -11.25 2.06
CA VAL A 18 2.56 -11.53 0.98
C VAL A 18 3.65 -10.46 0.90
N CYS A 19 3.27 -9.19 0.93
CA CYS A 19 4.18 -8.07 0.72
C CYS A 19 4.88 -7.64 2.01
N GLY A 20 4.32 -7.91 3.19
CA GLY A 20 4.90 -7.53 4.48
C GLY A 20 5.36 -6.07 4.50
N ASN A 21 6.60 -5.81 4.90
CA ASN A 21 7.14 -4.44 4.97
C ASN A 21 7.64 -3.88 3.62
N ALA A 22 7.40 -4.57 2.50
CA ALA A 22 7.87 -4.16 1.18
C ALA A 22 6.92 -3.21 0.43
N ALA A 23 5.69 -3.01 0.92
CA ALA A 23 4.67 -2.15 0.34
C ALA A 23 4.10 -1.16 1.38
N LEU A 24 3.57 -0.04 0.89
CA LEU A 24 2.76 0.90 1.66
C LEU A 24 1.31 0.44 1.60
N TYR A 25 0.65 0.36 2.76
CA TYR A 25 -0.74 -0.04 2.83
C TYR A 25 -1.68 1.15 2.96
N VAL A 26 -2.82 1.05 2.28
CA VAL A 26 -3.95 2.00 2.35
C VAL A 26 -5.24 1.27 2.73
N ASP A 27 -6.16 1.98 3.38
CA ASP A 27 -7.56 1.57 3.45
C ASP A 27 -8.25 1.84 2.10
N PRO A 28 -8.77 0.81 1.39
CA PRO A 28 -9.42 1.00 0.09
C PRO A 28 -10.73 1.81 0.16
N TYR A 29 -11.30 2.01 1.36
CA TYR A 29 -12.53 2.77 1.56
C TYR A 29 -12.29 4.22 2.04
N ASP A 30 -11.05 4.60 2.35
CA ASP A 30 -10.68 5.96 2.71
C ASP A 30 -9.87 6.65 1.61
N VAL A 31 -10.56 7.49 0.82
CA VAL A 31 -9.95 8.28 -0.26
C VAL A 31 -8.83 9.21 0.26
N ARG A 32 -8.91 9.68 1.51
CA ARG A 32 -7.87 10.54 2.08
C ARG A 32 -6.60 9.76 2.38
N ASP A 33 -6.73 8.54 2.91
CA ASP A 33 -5.60 7.67 3.16
C ASP A 33 -4.88 7.29 1.86
N ILE A 34 -5.66 6.98 0.81
CA ILE A 34 -5.12 6.75 -0.55
C ILE A 34 -4.31 7.95 -1.03
N LYS A 35 -4.86 9.17 -0.93
CA LYS A 35 -4.16 10.41 -1.32
C LYS A 35 -2.87 10.59 -0.53
N THR A 36 -2.92 10.49 0.79
CA THR A 36 -1.77 10.73 1.66
C THR A 36 -0.63 9.74 1.43
N LYS A 37 -0.92 8.50 1.00
CA LYS A 37 0.13 7.51 0.66
C LYS A 37 0.69 7.66 -0.76
N LEU A 38 0.06 8.46 -1.62
CA LEU A 38 0.52 8.77 -2.98
C LEU A 38 1.42 10.02 -3.04
N GLU A 39 1.33 10.92 -2.05
CA GLU A 39 2.15 12.14 -1.90
C GLU A 39 3.57 11.83 -1.39
#